data_AF-A0A1H6DQQ2-F1
#
_entry.id   AF-A0A1H6DQQ2-F1
#
_cell.length_a   1.000
_cell.length_b   1.000
_cell.length_c   1.000
_cell.angle_alpha   90.00
_cell.angle_beta   90.00
_cell.angle_gamma   90.00
#
_symmetry.space_group_name_H-M   'P 1'
#
loop_
_entity.id
_entity.type
_entity.pdbx_description
1 polymer ?
#
loop_
_entity_poly.entity_id
_entity_poly.type
_entity_poly.pdbx_seq_one_letter_code
_entity_poly.pdbx_strand_id
1 'polypeptide(L)'
;MYRSPDGFCIHAGVATDSALGRAAQYPARLVTTVDGLLDPASADAPELWHWPGRALLVQRGDTELVVRDLDGTGAEVRFPAPWPRGFGSVAVSPGADLAVFAGVHALRAVDPSGAVRWEVRHGCWSAAVCTEAHASFAEYAEDYHHGRADRGSAAFSPDGKILWAHIRNHAGEEVKEEWLILDPADGAVLARAETMTVGSASFHTPHPDPAYMGLTVGEGEEDSPALWGHWDGEKFSIERFAEEVFLAVSPSGEHIVATDPGQWALYLRRAEDGAELRRLNAAEAVPESGDDRVCWDYEAAFPTDDAIIAGTGYDTGAPRHWLVDARTLTLRGQIAYPFPAAGSPRPAGRGTWYTVAEDRTALHLWSLPQDGGTPQDG
;
A
#
# COMPACT_ATOMS: atom_id res chain seq x y z
N MET A 1 6.09 -1.58 -5.63
CA MET A 1 6.35 -2.75 -6.50
C MET A 1 7.25 -3.72 -5.76
N TYR A 2 6.69 -4.86 -5.36
CA TYR A 2 7.42 -5.96 -4.74
C TYR A 2 8.29 -6.64 -5.80
N ARG A 3 9.61 -6.60 -5.64
CA ARG A 3 10.56 -7.46 -6.35
C ARG A 3 11.46 -8.04 -5.28
N SER A 4 11.16 -9.25 -4.82
CA SER A 4 12.06 -10.02 -3.97
C SER A 4 13.26 -10.49 -4.83
N PRO A 5 14.52 -10.42 -4.34
CA PRO A 5 15.70 -10.80 -5.12
C PRO A 5 15.94 -12.31 -5.23
N ASP A 6 15.39 -13.16 -4.36
CA ASP A 6 15.77 -14.59 -4.33
C ASP A 6 14.57 -15.50 -4.02
N GLY A 7 13.78 -15.81 -5.06
CA GLY A 7 12.75 -16.85 -5.01
C GLY A 7 13.38 -18.24 -5.18
N PHE A 8 13.59 -18.96 -4.06
CA PHE A 8 13.88 -20.39 -4.07
C PHE A 8 12.85 -21.16 -3.23
N CYS A 9 11.86 -21.74 -3.90
CA CYS A 9 11.05 -22.84 -3.35
C CYS A 9 11.45 -24.14 -4.08
N ILE A 10 11.93 -25.12 -3.33
CA ILE A 10 12.46 -26.40 -3.84
C ILE A 10 11.30 -27.39 -4.08
N HIS A 11 11.25 -27.99 -5.28
CA HIS A 11 10.29 -29.03 -5.68
C HIS A 11 10.47 -30.37 -4.96
N ALA A 12 9.36 -31.07 -4.67
CA ALA A 12 9.03 -32.38 -5.25
C ALA A 12 7.78 -33.01 -4.60
N GLY A 13 6.77 -33.38 -5.41
CA GLY A 13 5.71 -34.31 -5.00
C GLY A 13 4.52 -34.36 -5.96
N VAL A 14 4.48 -35.37 -6.82
CA VAL A 14 3.35 -35.69 -7.71
C VAL A 14 2.20 -36.31 -6.91
N ALA A 15 0.95 -35.83 -7.05
CA ALA A 15 -0.24 -36.67 -7.32
C ALA A 15 -1.60 -35.93 -7.36
N THR A 16 -2.27 -36.15 -8.50
CA THR A 16 -3.71 -36.43 -8.71
C THR A 16 -4.77 -35.37 -8.37
N ASP A 17 -5.18 -34.73 -9.46
CA ASP A 17 -6.48 -34.11 -9.73
C ASP A 17 -7.65 -35.03 -9.28
N SER A 18 -8.37 -34.64 -8.23
CA SER A 18 -9.74 -35.09 -8.00
C SER A 18 -10.56 -34.20 -7.04
N ALA A 19 -11.64 -33.64 -7.60
CA ALA A 19 -12.94 -33.43 -6.95
C ALA A 19 -13.09 -32.34 -5.88
N LEU A 20 -12.60 -31.13 -6.11
CA LEU A 20 -13.18 -29.93 -5.49
C LEU A 20 -14.27 -29.36 -6.40
N GLY A 21 -15.50 -29.27 -5.89
CA GLY A 21 -16.62 -28.65 -6.58
C GLY A 21 -16.25 -27.26 -7.10
N ARG A 22 -16.70 -26.95 -8.32
CA ARG A 22 -16.41 -25.66 -8.98
C ARG A 22 -16.72 -24.52 -8.01
N ALA A 23 -15.69 -23.79 -7.58
CA ALA A 23 -15.88 -22.66 -6.67
C ALA A 23 -16.95 -21.73 -7.25
N ALA A 24 -17.85 -21.24 -6.39
CA ALA A 24 -18.84 -20.26 -6.81
C ALA A 24 -18.13 -19.07 -7.47
N GLN A 25 -18.68 -18.56 -8.57
CA GLN A 25 -18.12 -17.42 -9.29
C GLN A 25 -18.97 -16.18 -9.04
N TYR A 26 -18.31 -15.07 -8.72
CA TYR A 26 -18.93 -13.77 -8.50
C TYR A 26 -18.51 -12.82 -9.61
N PRO A 27 -19.42 -12.38 -10.49
CA PRO A 27 -19.04 -11.56 -11.63
C PRO A 27 -18.63 -10.16 -11.17
N ALA A 28 -17.44 -9.70 -11.56
CA ALA A 28 -17.06 -8.30 -11.43
C ALA A 28 -17.66 -7.46 -12.56
N ARG A 29 -18.14 -6.27 -12.24
CA ARG A 29 -18.58 -5.27 -13.23
C ARG A 29 -17.46 -4.26 -13.44
N LEU A 30 -17.03 -4.06 -14.68
CA LEU A 30 -16.18 -2.91 -15.02
C LEU A 30 -16.99 -1.62 -14.83
N VAL A 31 -16.52 -0.76 -13.93
CA VAL A 31 -17.07 0.58 -13.72
C VAL A 31 -16.50 1.53 -14.76
N THR A 32 -15.18 1.56 -14.87
CA THR A 32 -14.46 2.38 -15.85
C THR A 32 -13.02 1.88 -16.03
N THR A 33 -12.40 2.28 -17.14
CA THR A 33 -10.95 2.23 -17.32
C THR A 33 -10.41 3.66 -17.21
N VAL A 34 -9.26 3.82 -16.54
CA VAL A 34 -8.59 5.10 -16.37
C VAL A 34 -7.18 5.00 -16.91
N ASP A 35 -6.89 5.75 -17.97
CA ASP A 35 -5.56 5.75 -18.58
C ASP A 35 -4.53 6.39 -17.65
N GLY A 36 -3.32 5.83 -17.66
CA GLY A 36 -2.15 6.40 -17.02
C GLY A 36 -1.81 7.78 -17.56
N LEU A 37 -1.05 8.51 -16.75
CA LEU A 37 -0.65 9.91 -16.98
C LEU A 37 0.71 10.03 -17.67
N LEU A 38 1.53 8.98 -17.58
CA LEU A 38 2.92 8.94 -18.04
C LEU A 38 3.21 7.64 -18.82
N ASP A 39 4.26 7.69 -19.63
CA ASP A 39 4.78 6.54 -20.37
C ASP A 39 5.29 5.45 -19.39
N PRO A 40 4.77 4.20 -19.46
CA PRO A 40 5.19 3.10 -18.58
C PRO A 40 6.69 2.76 -18.68
N ALA A 41 7.39 3.15 -19.76
CA ALA A 41 8.84 2.95 -19.86
C ALA A 41 9.63 3.83 -18.87
N SER A 42 9.07 4.97 -18.48
CA SER A 42 9.73 6.01 -17.67
C SER A 42 9.00 6.32 -16.36
N ALA A 43 8.00 5.50 -16.00
CA ALA A 43 7.18 5.69 -14.83
C ALA A 43 6.83 4.38 -14.11
N ASP A 44 6.39 4.51 -12.87
CA ASP A 44 5.70 3.45 -12.15
C ASP A 44 4.32 3.18 -12.77
N ALA A 45 3.68 2.09 -12.33
CA ALA A 45 2.29 1.86 -12.71
C ALA A 45 1.43 3.00 -12.15
N PRO A 46 0.35 3.39 -12.83
CA PRO A 46 -0.62 4.29 -12.23
C PRO A 46 -1.17 3.69 -10.93
N GLU A 47 -1.45 4.55 -9.96
CA GLU A 47 -2.07 4.18 -8.69
C GLU A 47 -3.29 5.05 -8.44
N LEU A 48 -4.28 4.51 -7.73
CA LEU A 48 -5.44 5.25 -7.29
C LEU A 48 -5.36 5.42 -5.79
N TRP A 49 -5.22 6.66 -5.34
CA TRP A 49 -5.26 7.00 -3.93
C TRP A 49 -6.61 7.59 -3.60
N HIS A 50 -7.23 7.14 -2.50
CA HIS A 50 -8.59 7.51 -2.18
C HIS A 50 -8.78 7.82 -0.70
N TRP A 51 -9.77 8.68 -0.45
CA TRP A 51 -10.25 9.09 0.86
C TRP A 51 -11.77 9.26 0.81
N PRO A 52 -12.46 9.44 1.95
CA PRO A 52 -13.88 9.77 1.94
C PRO A 52 -14.18 10.97 1.02
N GLY A 53 -14.89 10.72 -0.08
CA GLY A 53 -15.33 11.75 -1.03
C GLY A 53 -14.28 12.21 -2.06
N ARG A 54 -13.07 11.64 -2.09
CA ARG A 54 -12.02 12.05 -3.04
C ARG A 54 -11.16 10.89 -3.55
N ALA A 55 -10.81 10.92 -4.82
CA ALA A 55 -9.90 9.97 -5.44
C ALA A 55 -8.95 10.68 -6.42
N LEU A 56 -7.65 10.35 -6.32
CA LEU A 56 -6.60 10.88 -7.15
C LEU A 56 -5.93 9.73 -7.92
N LEU A 57 -5.85 9.87 -9.23
CA LEU A 57 -4.94 9.05 -10.04
C LEU A 57 -3.54 9.65 -9.90
N VAL A 58 -2.58 8.84 -9.50
CA VAL A 58 -1.20 9.26 -9.23
C VAL A 58 -0.25 8.40 -10.06
N GLN A 59 0.73 9.03 -10.71
CA GLN A 59 1.79 8.29 -11.39
C GLN A 59 3.14 8.97 -11.26
N ARG A 60 4.12 8.20 -10.81
CA ARG A 60 5.48 8.66 -10.51
C ARG A 60 6.43 8.34 -11.67
N GLY A 61 6.97 9.36 -12.31
CA GLY A 61 8.04 9.26 -13.32
C GLY A 61 9.43 9.45 -12.71
N ASP A 62 10.48 9.46 -13.53
CA ASP A 62 11.83 9.82 -13.05
C ASP A 62 11.95 11.32 -12.71
N THR A 63 11.36 12.18 -13.53
CA THR A 63 11.56 13.64 -13.43
C THR A 63 10.38 14.36 -12.79
N GLU A 64 9.23 13.70 -12.65
CA GLU A 64 8.01 14.31 -12.14
C GLU A 64 7.08 13.30 -11.45
N LEU A 65 6.10 13.84 -10.75
CA LEU A 65 4.93 13.15 -10.25
C LEU A 65 3.70 13.83 -10.86
N VAL A 66 2.82 13.06 -11.50
CA VAL A 66 1.59 13.59 -12.10
C VAL A 66 0.40 13.07 -11.34
N VAL A 67 -0.55 13.95 -11.08
CA VAL A 67 -1.75 13.70 -10.30
C VAL A 67 -2.96 14.20 -11.08
N ARG A 68 -4.03 13.40 -11.16
CA ARG A 68 -5.30 13.80 -11.76
C ARG A 68 -6.44 13.54 -10.78
N ASP A 69 -7.23 14.58 -10.50
CA ASP A 69 -8.42 14.45 -9.66
C ASP A 69 -9.55 13.77 -10.43
N LEU A 70 -9.98 12.58 -9.99
CA LEU A 70 -11.03 11.81 -10.66
C LEU A 70 -12.45 12.20 -10.24
N ASP A 71 -12.59 12.90 -9.11
CA ASP A 71 -13.88 13.31 -8.57
C ASP A 71 -14.18 14.79 -8.80
N GLY A 72 -13.15 15.59 -9.07
CA GLY A 72 -13.22 17.00 -9.37
C GLY A 72 -13.28 17.31 -10.86
N THR A 73 -12.50 18.30 -11.29
CA THR A 73 -12.52 18.81 -12.66
C THR A 73 -11.75 17.96 -13.66
N GLY A 74 -11.08 16.89 -13.23
CA GLY A 74 -10.15 16.13 -14.07
C GLY A 74 -8.84 16.87 -14.36
N ALA A 75 -8.54 17.95 -13.63
CA ALA A 75 -7.31 18.71 -13.86
C ALA A 75 -6.08 17.91 -13.45
N GLU A 76 -5.03 18.01 -14.27
CA GLU A 76 -3.73 17.43 -13.96
C GLU A 76 -2.86 18.44 -13.22
N VAL A 77 -2.20 17.97 -12.17
CA VAL A 77 -1.17 18.70 -11.44
C VAL A 77 0.14 17.92 -11.57
N ARG A 78 1.23 18.64 -11.82
CA ARG A 78 2.57 18.09 -12.00
C ARG A 78 3.49 18.65 -10.94
N PHE A 79 4.28 17.79 -10.33
CA PHE A 79 5.30 18.15 -9.34
C PHE A 79 6.67 17.75 -9.88
N PRO A 80 7.59 18.71 -10.09
CA PRO A 80 8.98 18.41 -10.40
C PRO A 80 9.59 17.54 -9.29
N ALA A 81 10.25 16.47 -9.70
CA ALA A 81 10.83 15.53 -8.77
C ALA A 81 12.24 15.92 -8.37
N PRO A 82 12.57 15.88 -7.06
CA PRO A 82 13.91 16.21 -6.60
C PRO A 82 14.95 15.11 -6.89
N TRP A 83 14.52 13.89 -7.22
CA TRP A 83 15.35 12.73 -7.59
C TRP A 83 14.53 11.73 -8.44
N PRO A 84 15.14 10.72 -9.11
CA PRO A 84 14.43 9.68 -9.86
C PRO A 84 13.56 8.75 -9.00
N ARG A 85 12.61 8.03 -9.61
CA ARG A 85 11.64 7.17 -8.90
C ARG A 85 12.29 6.02 -8.12
N GLY A 86 13.50 5.62 -8.49
CA GLY A 86 14.27 4.60 -7.77
C GLY A 86 14.79 5.04 -6.39
N PHE A 87 14.78 6.34 -6.08
CA PHE A 87 15.37 6.88 -4.84
C PHE A 87 14.30 7.24 -3.81
N GLY A 88 13.44 6.28 -3.45
CA GLY A 88 12.47 6.41 -2.38
C GLY A 88 11.02 6.35 -2.82
N SER A 89 10.11 6.92 -2.03
CA SER A 89 8.66 6.90 -2.24
C SER A 89 8.07 8.30 -2.29
N VAL A 90 6.76 8.40 -2.58
CA VAL A 90 6.07 9.69 -2.72
C VAL A 90 4.71 9.66 -2.05
N ALA A 91 4.29 10.82 -1.55
CA ALA A 91 2.95 11.09 -1.05
C ALA A 91 2.46 12.42 -1.62
N VAL A 92 1.14 12.60 -1.68
CA VAL A 92 0.48 13.80 -2.23
C VAL A 92 -0.67 14.10 -1.29
N SER A 93 -0.76 15.36 -0.91
CA SER A 93 -1.89 15.90 -0.15
C SER A 93 -3.22 15.57 -0.86
N PRO A 94 -4.31 15.32 -0.12
CA PRO A 94 -5.63 15.18 -0.73
C PRO A 94 -6.01 16.38 -1.61
N GLY A 95 -5.51 17.57 -1.29
CA GLY A 95 -5.66 18.81 -2.07
C GLY A 95 -4.99 18.82 -3.45
N ALA A 96 -4.03 17.91 -3.69
CA ALA A 96 -3.13 17.92 -4.85
C ALA A 96 -2.36 19.24 -5.02
N ASP A 97 -2.04 19.93 -3.92
CA ASP A 97 -1.28 21.19 -3.89
C ASP A 97 0.11 21.05 -3.26
N LEU A 98 0.39 19.89 -2.65
CA LEU A 98 1.69 19.53 -2.09
C LEU A 98 2.02 18.06 -2.36
N ALA A 99 3.24 17.79 -2.79
CA ALA A 99 3.82 16.45 -2.88
C ALA A 99 5.02 16.32 -1.94
N VAL A 100 5.12 15.21 -1.22
CA VAL A 100 6.26 14.88 -0.36
C VAL A 100 7.01 13.70 -0.96
N PHE A 101 8.28 13.89 -1.23
CA PHE A 101 9.19 12.84 -1.69
C PHE A 101 9.98 12.34 -0.48
N ALA A 102 9.78 11.08 -0.12
CA ALA A 102 10.52 10.41 0.95
C ALA A 102 11.73 9.71 0.35
N GLY A 103 12.85 10.43 0.30
CA GLY A 103 14.07 10.02 -0.39
C GLY A 103 15.05 9.24 0.48
N VAL A 104 16.25 9.02 -0.07
CA VAL A 104 17.31 8.26 0.60
C VAL A 104 17.89 8.98 1.84
N HIS A 105 17.86 10.32 1.91
CA HIS A 105 18.41 11.11 3.03
C HIS A 105 17.51 12.25 3.51
N ALA A 106 16.35 12.46 2.87
CA ALA A 106 15.48 13.56 3.22
C ALA A 106 14.03 13.29 2.82
N LEU A 107 13.10 13.82 3.62
CA LEU A 107 11.76 14.13 3.19
C LEU A 107 11.77 15.53 2.58
N ARG A 108 11.28 15.68 1.35
CA ARG A 108 11.21 16.99 0.69
C ARG A 108 9.81 17.26 0.19
N ALA A 109 9.22 18.35 0.67
CA ALA A 109 7.91 18.81 0.21
C ALA A 109 8.06 19.83 -0.91
N VAL A 110 7.39 19.58 -2.02
CA VAL A 110 7.48 20.33 -3.26
C VAL A 110 6.09 20.71 -3.71
N ASP A 111 5.91 21.96 -4.14
CA ASP A 111 4.66 22.43 -4.73
C ASP A 111 4.64 22.23 -6.26
N PRO A 112 3.52 22.49 -6.95
CA PRO A 112 3.43 22.27 -8.40
C PRO A 112 4.38 23.13 -9.24
N SER A 113 4.93 24.21 -8.68
CA SER A 113 5.94 25.03 -9.37
C SER A 113 7.35 24.43 -9.29
N GLY A 114 7.55 23.40 -8.46
CA GLY A 114 8.85 22.83 -8.15
C GLY A 114 9.56 23.51 -6.97
N ALA A 115 8.91 24.48 -6.31
CA ALA A 115 9.50 25.14 -5.15
C ALA A 115 9.48 24.20 -3.94
N VAL A 116 10.61 24.07 -3.27
CA VAL A 116 10.71 23.34 -1.99
C VAL A 116 10.04 24.18 -0.92
N ARG A 117 8.98 23.64 -0.30
CA ARG A 117 8.27 24.28 0.81
C ARG A 117 9.01 24.07 2.12
N TRP A 118 9.49 22.85 2.34
CA TRP A 118 10.29 22.47 3.49
C TRP A 118 11.04 21.16 3.20
N GLU A 119 12.05 20.88 4.03
CA GLU A 119 12.86 19.66 3.97
C GLU A 119 13.16 19.19 5.39
N VAL A 120 12.95 17.89 5.64
CA VAL A 120 13.37 17.21 6.87
C VAL A 120 14.47 16.24 6.49
N ARG A 121 15.69 16.52 6.95
CA ARG A 121 16.85 15.65 6.73
C ARG A 121 16.88 14.51 7.74
N HIS A 122 17.32 13.35 7.28
CA HIS A 122 17.32 12.13 8.05
C HIS A 122 18.54 11.27 7.65
N GLY A 123 18.87 10.23 8.42
CA GLY A 123 19.98 9.33 8.13
C GLY A 123 19.84 8.67 6.74
N CYS A 124 20.96 8.36 6.11
CA CYS A 124 20.97 7.71 4.79
C CYS A 124 20.36 6.31 4.88
N TRP A 125 19.42 5.95 4.01
CA TRP A 125 18.87 4.60 3.97
C TRP A 125 19.86 3.54 3.44
N SER A 126 21.01 3.93 2.86
CA SER A 126 22.08 2.98 2.48
C SER A 126 22.96 2.60 3.69
N ALA A 127 22.33 2.36 4.84
CA ALA A 127 22.96 2.28 6.16
C ALA A 127 24.14 1.33 6.27
N ALA A 128 24.02 0.16 5.62
CA ALA A 128 25.01 -0.90 5.67
C ALA A 128 26.37 -0.46 5.13
N VAL A 129 26.39 0.57 4.29
CA VAL A 129 27.59 1.06 3.61
C VAL A 129 27.79 2.58 3.70
N CYS A 130 26.78 3.32 4.17
CA CYS A 130 26.81 4.77 4.28
C CYS A 130 26.28 5.25 5.63
N THR A 131 27.19 5.83 6.42
CA THR A 131 26.88 6.51 7.68
C THR A 131 26.94 8.03 7.54
N GLU A 132 27.15 8.53 6.32
CA GLU A 132 27.37 9.95 6.06
C GLU A 132 26.07 10.75 6.05
N ALA A 133 26.20 12.02 6.43
CA ALA A 133 25.14 13.02 6.31
C ALA A 133 25.16 13.61 4.90
N HIS A 134 24.20 13.25 4.05
CA HIS A 134 24.11 13.85 2.72
C HIS A 134 23.44 15.23 2.77
N ALA A 135 24.04 16.20 2.09
CA ALA A 135 23.45 17.53 1.95
C ALA A 135 22.60 17.65 0.68
N SER A 136 22.81 16.78 -0.31
CA SER A 136 22.07 16.74 -1.57
C SER A 136 22.11 15.39 -2.27
N PHE A 137 21.13 15.14 -3.16
CA PHE A 137 21.09 13.97 -4.04
C PHE A 137 22.31 13.85 -4.97
N ALA A 138 22.89 14.99 -5.40
CA ALA A 138 23.99 15.01 -6.37
C ALA A 138 25.25 14.30 -5.86
N GLU A 139 25.42 14.15 -4.54
CA GLU A 139 26.55 13.46 -3.92
C GLU A 139 26.59 11.96 -4.22
N TYR A 140 25.43 11.35 -4.48
CA TYR A 140 25.30 9.90 -4.65
C TYR A 140 24.42 9.49 -5.84
N ALA A 141 24.07 10.43 -6.73
CA ALA A 141 23.15 10.20 -7.84
C ALA A 141 23.54 9.01 -8.74
N GLU A 142 24.84 8.78 -8.90
CA GLU A 142 25.41 7.70 -9.72
C GLU A 142 25.94 6.53 -8.86
N ASP A 143 25.71 6.56 -7.55
CA ASP A 143 26.18 5.53 -6.64
C ASP A 143 25.25 4.32 -6.64
N TYR A 144 25.84 3.15 -6.90
CA TYR A 144 25.12 1.89 -7.00
C TYR A 144 24.43 1.49 -5.70
N HIS A 145 25.05 1.75 -4.54
CA HIS A 145 24.49 1.37 -3.25
C HIS A 145 23.32 2.25 -2.84
N HIS A 146 23.35 3.53 -3.16
CA HIS A 146 22.23 4.44 -2.92
C HIS A 146 21.06 4.16 -3.86
N GLY A 147 21.32 3.74 -5.10
CA GLY A 147 20.28 3.31 -6.04
C GLY A 147 19.54 2.03 -5.63
N ARG A 148 20.03 1.33 -4.59
CA ARG A 148 19.42 0.12 -4.00
C ARG A 148 19.26 0.25 -2.48
N ALA A 149 19.29 1.47 -1.96
CA ALA A 149 19.11 1.71 -0.55
C ALA A 149 17.73 1.21 -0.08
N ASP A 150 17.65 0.95 1.21
CA ASP A 150 16.37 0.78 1.89
C ASP A 150 15.53 2.06 1.74
N ARG A 151 14.27 2.03 2.19
CA ARG A 151 13.41 3.21 2.04
C ARG A 151 12.33 3.37 3.09
N GLY A 152 12.20 4.63 3.47
CA GLY A 152 11.06 5.14 4.21
C GLY A 152 9.82 5.33 3.34
N SER A 153 8.76 5.76 4.01
CA SER A 153 7.47 6.07 3.41
C SER A 153 6.88 7.31 4.03
N ALA A 154 5.92 7.91 3.33
CA ALA A 154 5.10 8.98 3.87
C ALA A 154 3.65 8.83 3.40
N ALA A 155 2.71 9.32 4.20
CA ALA A 155 1.30 9.36 3.85
C ALA A 155 0.57 10.52 4.52
N PHE A 156 -0.33 11.15 3.78
CA PHE A 156 -1.22 12.16 4.32
C PHE A 156 -2.42 11.51 5.00
N SER A 157 -2.84 12.11 6.10
CA SER A 157 -4.18 11.92 6.65
C SER A 157 -5.27 12.29 5.63
N PRO A 158 -6.49 11.72 5.70
CA PRO A 158 -7.56 11.99 4.74
C PRO A 158 -8.00 13.45 4.63
N ASP A 159 -7.83 14.24 5.70
CA ASP A 159 -8.14 15.67 5.69
C ASP A 159 -6.95 16.55 5.29
N GLY A 160 -5.78 15.93 5.05
CA GLY A 160 -4.55 16.58 4.63
C GLY A 160 -3.87 17.44 5.70
N LYS A 161 -4.33 17.42 6.96
CA LYS A 161 -3.78 18.28 8.02
C LYS A 161 -2.57 17.70 8.73
N ILE A 162 -2.34 16.41 8.57
CA ILE A 162 -1.24 15.67 9.18
C ILE A 162 -0.54 14.85 8.10
N LEU A 163 0.79 14.84 8.16
CA LEU A 163 1.65 13.93 7.40
C LEU A 163 2.32 12.94 8.35
N TRP A 164 2.22 11.67 8.01
CA TRP A 164 2.93 10.58 8.67
C TRP A 164 4.17 10.23 7.84
N ALA A 165 5.32 10.01 8.49
CA ALA A 165 6.54 9.64 7.76
C ALA A 165 7.42 8.67 8.54
N HIS A 166 7.89 7.62 7.87
CA HIS A 166 8.87 6.68 8.39
C HIS A 166 10.26 7.06 7.86
N ILE A 167 11.17 7.41 8.76
CA ILE A 167 12.53 7.88 8.45
C ILE A 167 13.58 7.14 9.27
N ARG A 168 14.86 7.30 8.92
CA ARG A 168 15.98 6.96 9.82
C ARG A 168 16.48 8.21 10.53
N ASN A 169 16.65 8.20 11.84
CA ASN A 169 17.17 9.35 12.56
C ASN A 169 18.64 9.66 12.20
N HIS A 170 19.09 10.86 12.58
CA HIS A 170 20.47 11.31 12.32
C HIS A 170 21.43 11.09 13.51
N ALA A 171 20.97 10.52 14.62
CA ALA A 171 21.59 10.75 15.92
C ALA A 171 22.33 9.52 16.49
N GLY A 172 23.67 9.56 16.43
CA GLY A 172 24.56 8.76 17.28
C GLY A 172 25.14 7.48 16.64
N GLU A 173 25.88 6.72 17.44
CA GLU A 173 26.48 5.43 17.02
C GLU A 173 25.43 4.36 16.68
N GLU A 174 24.17 4.54 17.12
CA GLU A 174 23.04 3.67 16.82
C GLU A 174 21.97 4.43 16.01
N VAL A 175 22.00 4.27 14.69
CA VAL A 175 20.98 4.83 13.81
C VAL A 175 19.68 4.04 13.97
N LYS A 176 18.60 4.73 14.33
CA LYS A 176 17.27 4.13 14.56
C LYS A 176 16.25 4.59 13.55
N GLU A 177 15.28 3.74 13.28
CA GLU A 177 14.09 4.11 12.52
C GLU A 177 13.06 4.81 13.42
N GLU A 178 12.44 5.87 12.89
CA GLU A 178 11.46 6.70 13.57
C GLU A 178 10.20 6.86 12.72
N TRP A 179 9.06 6.86 13.38
CA TRP A 179 7.78 7.26 12.80
C TRP A 179 7.43 8.66 13.28
N LEU A 180 7.34 9.59 12.35
CA LEU A 180 7.05 10.99 12.58
C LEU A 180 5.60 11.33 12.26
N ILE A 181 5.09 12.29 13.01
CA ILE A 181 3.89 13.06 12.70
C ILE A 181 4.33 14.50 12.45
N LEU A 182 4.00 15.03 11.28
CA LEU A 182 4.48 16.31 10.76
C LEU A 182 3.29 17.21 10.41
N ASP A 183 3.46 18.52 10.64
CA ASP A 183 2.60 19.54 10.04
C ASP A 183 2.97 19.67 8.55
N PRO A 184 2.04 19.42 7.61
CA PRO A 184 2.33 19.53 6.20
C PRO A 184 2.63 20.95 5.71
N ALA A 185 2.24 21.99 6.46
CA ALA A 185 2.42 23.37 6.03
C ALA A 185 3.90 23.80 6.05
N ASP A 186 4.65 23.38 7.06
CA ASP A 186 6.03 23.81 7.30
C ASP A 186 7.01 22.68 7.64
N GLY A 187 6.53 21.44 7.73
CA GLY A 187 7.35 20.27 8.05
C GLY A 187 7.73 20.19 9.53
N ALA A 188 7.08 20.95 10.41
CA ALA A 188 7.32 20.87 11.84
C ALA A 188 6.96 19.48 12.38
N VAL A 189 7.87 18.87 13.16
CA VAL A 189 7.62 17.59 13.83
C VAL A 189 6.70 17.83 15.02
N LEU A 190 5.47 17.32 14.92
CA LEU A 190 4.44 17.36 15.96
C LEU A 190 4.65 16.25 17.00
N ALA A 191 5.00 15.05 16.53
CA ALA A 191 5.33 13.91 17.39
C ALA A 191 6.30 12.96 16.68
N ARG A 192 6.96 12.11 17.46
CA ARG A 192 7.84 11.05 16.98
C ARG A 192 7.82 9.85 17.91
N ALA A 193 8.09 8.68 17.35
CA ALA A 193 8.34 7.47 18.11
C ALA A 193 9.36 6.59 17.39
N GLU A 194 10.19 5.89 18.15
CA GLU A 194 11.05 4.84 17.60
C GLU A 194 10.18 3.66 17.13
N THR A 195 10.45 3.13 15.94
CA THR A 195 9.72 1.96 15.43
C THR A 195 10.25 0.66 16.00
N MET A 196 11.49 0.66 16.52
CA MET A 196 12.24 -0.54 16.93
C MET A 196 12.28 -1.56 15.78
N THR A 197 12.65 -1.08 14.58
CA THR A 197 12.77 -1.87 13.36
C THR A 197 14.08 -1.58 12.64
N VAL A 198 14.45 -2.52 11.78
CA VAL A 198 15.43 -2.35 10.70
C VAL A 198 14.75 -2.88 9.44
N GLY A 199 14.17 -1.98 8.65
CA GLY A 199 13.35 -2.33 7.50
C GLY A 199 13.98 -1.91 6.18
N SER A 200 13.90 -2.79 5.19
CA SER A 200 14.33 -2.50 3.81
C SER A 200 13.32 -1.62 3.08
N ALA A 201 12.06 -1.65 3.51
CA ALA A 201 11.01 -0.78 2.99
C ALA A 201 9.93 -0.51 4.04
N SER A 202 9.03 0.42 3.74
CA SER A 202 7.83 0.63 4.54
C SER A 202 6.68 1.15 3.72
N PHE A 203 5.46 0.92 4.20
CA PHE A 203 4.23 1.33 3.53
C PHE A 203 3.17 1.73 4.55
N HIS A 204 2.49 2.85 4.30
CA HIS A 204 1.40 3.32 5.14
C HIS A 204 0.06 2.75 4.68
N THR A 205 -0.80 2.36 5.62
CA THR A 205 -2.19 1.96 5.38
C THR A 205 -3.12 3.00 6.01
N PRO A 206 -3.76 3.89 5.21
CA PRO A 206 -4.56 4.98 5.75
C PRO A 206 -5.87 4.50 6.36
N HIS A 207 -6.27 5.14 7.47
CA HIS A 207 -7.56 4.99 8.11
C HIS A 207 -8.49 6.15 7.71
N PRO A 208 -9.83 5.97 7.64
CA PRO A 208 -10.76 7.07 7.32
C PRO A 208 -10.81 8.19 8.37
N ASP A 209 -10.59 7.88 9.64
CA ASP A 209 -10.29 8.86 10.70
C ASP A 209 -8.82 9.34 10.57
N PRO A 210 -8.56 10.65 10.39
CA PRO A 210 -7.21 11.22 10.25
C PRO A 210 -6.29 11.02 11.44
N ALA A 211 -6.83 10.69 12.62
CA ALA A 211 -6.03 10.43 13.82
C ALA A 211 -5.27 9.08 13.76
N TYR A 212 -5.65 8.18 12.85
CA TYR A 212 -5.09 6.84 12.76
C TYR A 212 -4.32 6.60 11.47
N MET A 213 -3.28 5.77 11.56
CA MET A 213 -2.48 5.33 10.43
C MET A 213 -1.87 3.97 10.72
N GLY A 214 -1.86 3.08 9.74
CA GLY A 214 -1.05 1.86 9.78
C GLY A 214 0.30 2.08 9.13
N LEU A 215 1.33 1.39 9.62
CA LEU A 215 2.67 1.34 9.02
C LEU A 215 3.13 -0.11 9.00
N THR A 216 3.29 -0.68 7.81
CA THR A 216 3.99 -1.96 7.64
C THR A 216 5.45 -1.67 7.33
N VAL A 217 6.36 -2.27 8.09
CA VAL A 217 7.79 -2.23 7.81
C VAL A 217 8.19 -3.57 7.18
N GLY A 218 8.64 -3.52 5.92
CA GLY A 218 8.97 -4.69 5.13
C GLY A 218 10.46 -5.04 5.15
N GLU A 219 10.74 -6.34 5.07
CA GLU A 219 12.06 -6.98 4.96
C GLU A 219 13.12 -6.45 5.94
N GLY A 220 13.25 -7.10 7.10
CA GLY A 220 14.37 -7.00 8.04
C GLY A 220 14.70 -8.38 8.59
N GLU A 221 15.88 -8.57 9.22
CA GLU A 221 16.09 -9.76 10.07
C GLU A 221 14.96 -9.80 11.13
N GLU A 222 14.41 -11.00 11.35
CA GLU A 222 13.37 -11.42 12.33
C GLU A 222 12.45 -10.32 12.93
N ASP A 223 11.12 -10.51 12.80
CA ASP A 223 10.01 -9.73 13.40
C ASP A 223 9.39 -8.55 12.60
N SER A 224 9.64 -8.39 11.28
CA SER A 224 9.06 -7.34 10.40
C SER A 224 7.61 -6.97 10.79
N PRO A 225 7.39 -5.86 11.52
CA PRO A 225 6.11 -5.63 12.18
C PRO A 225 5.18 -4.76 11.34
N ALA A 226 3.90 -4.87 11.66
CA ALA A 226 2.95 -3.80 11.43
C ALA A 226 2.81 -2.96 12.70
N LEU A 227 2.68 -1.65 12.54
CA LEU A 227 2.48 -0.66 13.59
C LEU A 227 1.15 0.06 13.35
N TRP A 228 0.34 0.22 14.40
CA TRP A 228 -0.91 0.96 14.37
C TRP A 228 -0.78 2.22 15.22
N GLY A 229 -0.73 3.37 14.55
CA GLY A 229 -0.52 4.67 15.15
C GLY A 229 -1.82 5.40 15.40
N HIS A 230 -1.91 6.07 16.55
CA HIS A 230 -3.00 6.99 16.90
C HIS A 230 -2.44 8.30 17.47
N TRP A 231 -2.96 9.43 16.98
CA TRP A 231 -2.59 10.78 17.40
C TRP A 231 -3.82 11.60 17.77
N ASP A 232 -3.92 11.96 19.05
CA ASP A 232 -5.04 12.75 19.59
C ASP A 232 -4.80 14.28 19.56
N GLY A 233 -3.67 14.73 19.01
CA GLY A 233 -3.24 16.14 19.04
C GLY A 233 -2.21 16.46 20.12
N GLU A 234 -1.97 15.55 21.07
CA GLU A 234 -0.98 15.71 22.15
C GLU A 234 -0.11 14.47 22.35
N LYS A 235 -0.71 13.27 22.30
CA LYS A 235 -0.06 11.99 22.53
C LYS A 235 -0.07 11.12 21.27
N PHE A 236 1.11 10.63 20.90
CA PHE A 236 1.28 9.62 19.87
C PHE A 236 1.43 8.24 20.52
N SER A 237 0.45 7.37 20.29
CA SER A 237 0.48 5.97 20.73
C SER A 237 0.64 5.03 19.55
N ILE A 238 1.42 3.96 19.75
CA ILE A 238 1.65 2.90 18.77
C ILE A 238 1.30 1.56 19.41
N GLU A 239 0.50 0.78 18.71
CA GLU A 239 0.35 -0.66 18.93
C GLU A 239 1.19 -1.42 17.90
N ARG A 240 1.87 -2.50 18.33
CA ARG A 240 2.78 -3.29 17.49
C ARG A 240 2.24 -4.70 17.29
N PHE A 241 2.24 -5.14 16.04
CA PHE A 241 1.87 -6.48 15.61
C PHE A 241 3.11 -7.15 15.03
N ALA A 242 3.59 -8.17 15.73
CA ALA A 242 4.73 -8.96 15.27
C ALA A 242 4.32 -9.83 14.08
N GLU A 243 5.18 -9.91 13.08
CA GLU A 243 5.01 -10.77 11.90
C GLU A 243 3.69 -10.53 11.15
N GLU A 244 3.36 -9.26 10.91
CA GLU A 244 2.18 -8.88 10.13
C GLU A 244 2.45 -7.82 9.07
N VAL A 245 1.64 -7.89 8.02
CA VAL A 245 1.55 -6.93 6.92
C VAL A 245 0.11 -6.47 6.84
N PHE A 246 -0.13 -5.18 7.14
CA PHE A 246 -1.44 -4.58 6.91
C PHE A 246 -1.69 -4.41 5.41
N LEU A 247 -2.90 -4.78 4.99
CA LEU A 247 -3.31 -4.77 3.58
C LEU A 247 -4.30 -3.64 3.29
N ALA A 248 -5.34 -3.51 4.14
CA ALA A 248 -6.36 -2.48 3.99
C ALA A 248 -7.15 -2.24 5.29
N VAL A 249 -7.77 -1.07 5.38
CA VAL A 249 -8.76 -0.70 6.40
C VAL A 249 -10.14 -0.66 5.76
N SER A 250 -11.16 -1.16 6.45
CA SER A 250 -12.55 -1.11 6.00
C SER A 250 -13.08 0.33 5.86
N PRO A 251 -14.07 0.60 4.99
CA PRO A 251 -14.60 1.95 4.79
C PRO A 251 -15.13 2.64 6.05
N SER A 252 -15.70 1.89 6.99
CA SER A 252 -16.12 2.41 8.31
C SER A 252 -14.96 2.74 9.24
N GLY A 253 -13.77 2.19 8.97
CA GLY A 253 -12.63 2.24 9.88
C GLY A 253 -12.64 1.17 10.97
N GLU A 254 -13.68 0.34 11.08
CA GLU A 254 -13.79 -0.59 12.22
C GLU A 254 -12.85 -1.81 12.13
N HIS A 255 -12.44 -2.17 10.92
CA HIS A 255 -11.67 -3.38 10.66
C HIS A 255 -10.39 -3.13 9.86
N ILE A 256 -9.37 -3.91 10.17
CA ILE A 256 -8.12 -4.01 9.42
C ILE A 256 -8.02 -5.45 8.88
N VAL A 257 -7.68 -5.60 7.60
CA VAL A 257 -7.28 -6.90 7.06
C VAL A 257 -5.75 -6.93 6.90
N ALA A 258 -5.15 -7.99 7.41
CA ALA A 258 -3.71 -8.21 7.42
C ALA A 258 -3.36 -9.62 6.92
N THR A 259 -2.10 -9.85 6.61
CA THR A 259 -1.51 -11.18 6.36
C THR A 259 -0.19 -11.31 7.10
N ASP A 260 0.29 -12.52 7.29
CA ASP A 260 1.65 -12.77 7.78
C ASP A 260 2.69 -12.67 6.64
N PRO A 261 3.99 -12.46 6.92
CA PRO A 261 5.07 -12.47 5.92
C PRO A 261 5.22 -13.78 5.14
N GLY A 262 4.65 -14.87 5.64
CA GLY A 262 4.55 -16.12 4.88
C GLY A 262 3.36 -16.17 3.95
N GLN A 263 2.44 -15.20 4.00
CA GLN A 263 1.22 -15.14 3.21
C GLN A 263 0.28 -16.34 3.45
N TRP A 264 0.35 -16.94 4.64
CA TRP A 264 -0.37 -18.18 4.97
C TRP A 264 -1.82 -17.94 5.38
N ALA A 265 -2.12 -16.81 5.99
CA ALA A 265 -3.46 -16.52 6.48
C ALA A 265 -3.85 -15.05 6.32
N LEU A 266 -5.14 -14.80 6.06
CA LEU A 266 -5.73 -13.48 6.29
C LEU A 266 -6.17 -13.37 7.74
N TYR A 267 -5.91 -12.22 8.33
CA TYR A 267 -6.33 -11.85 9.68
C TYR A 267 -7.30 -10.69 9.57
N LEU A 268 -8.45 -10.81 10.22
CA LEU A 268 -9.35 -9.69 10.43
C LEU A 268 -9.16 -9.19 11.85
N ARG A 269 -8.79 -7.91 11.98
CA ARG A 269 -8.56 -7.26 13.26
C ARG A 269 -9.57 -6.14 13.48
N ARG A 270 -9.90 -5.88 14.75
CA ARG A 270 -10.58 -4.64 15.13
C ARG A 270 -9.56 -3.49 15.10
N ALA A 271 -9.93 -2.37 14.49
CA ALA A 271 -9.03 -1.23 14.38
C ALA A 271 -8.84 -0.46 15.70
N GLU A 272 -9.82 -0.49 16.61
CA GLU A 272 -9.77 0.24 17.89
C GLU A 272 -8.62 -0.23 18.80
N ASP A 273 -8.44 -1.55 18.91
CA ASP A 273 -7.58 -2.20 19.91
C ASP A 273 -6.70 -3.32 19.33
N GLY A 274 -6.65 -3.42 18.00
CA GLY A 274 -5.83 -4.41 17.31
C GLY A 274 -6.30 -5.86 17.43
N ALA A 275 -7.36 -6.15 18.18
CA ALA A 275 -7.71 -7.52 18.54
C ALA A 275 -7.99 -8.39 17.30
N GLU A 276 -7.34 -9.56 17.21
CA GLU A 276 -7.65 -10.54 16.17
C GLU A 276 -9.08 -11.04 16.37
N LEU A 277 -9.94 -10.75 15.40
CA LEU A 277 -11.32 -11.20 15.41
C LEU A 277 -11.41 -12.58 14.77
N ARG A 278 -10.80 -12.76 13.60
CA ARG A 278 -10.92 -13.99 12.79
C ARG A 278 -9.65 -14.22 11.96
N ARG A 279 -9.49 -15.46 11.51
CA ARG A 279 -8.38 -15.92 10.66
C ARG A 279 -8.88 -16.83 9.54
N LEU A 280 -8.30 -16.72 8.35
CA LEU A 280 -8.60 -17.55 7.19
C LEU A 280 -7.30 -18.07 6.53
N ASN A 281 -6.99 -19.34 6.75
CA ASN A 281 -5.80 -19.99 6.21
C ASN A 281 -5.95 -20.24 4.69
N ALA A 282 -4.95 -19.84 3.90
CA ALA A 282 -4.95 -19.98 2.44
C ALA A 282 -5.11 -21.45 2.00
N ALA A 283 -4.34 -22.36 2.60
CA ALA A 283 -4.33 -23.79 2.28
C ALA A 283 -5.66 -24.50 2.59
N GLU A 284 -6.46 -23.96 3.51
CA GLU A 284 -7.76 -24.55 3.87
C GLU A 284 -8.90 -23.96 3.05
N ALA A 285 -8.80 -22.67 2.72
CA ALA A 285 -9.87 -21.92 2.09
C ALA A 285 -9.83 -22.02 0.57
N VAL A 286 -8.64 -21.90 -0.02
CA VAL A 286 -8.47 -21.68 -1.44
C VAL A 286 -8.16 -22.99 -2.15
N PRO A 287 -8.89 -23.34 -3.24
CA PRO A 287 -8.56 -24.50 -4.05
C PRO A 287 -7.12 -24.44 -4.58
N GLU A 288 -6.37 -25.52 -4.36
CA GLU A 288 -5.04 -25.71 -4.93
C GLU A 288 -5.07 -25.61 -6.46
N SER A 289 -4.01 -25.05 -7.02
CA SER A 289 -3.80 -24.98 -8.47
C SER A 289 -2.35 -25.29 -8.79
N GLY A 290 -2.10 -26.49 -9.30
CA GLY A 290 -0.73 -26.96 -9.57
C GLY A 290 -0.01 -27.43 -8.31
N ASP A 291 1.32 -27.50 -8.40
CA ASP A 291 2.18 -28.05 -7.34
C ASP A 291 2.65 -26.99 -6.32
N ASP A 292 2.28 -25.72 -6.52
CA ASP A 292 2.68 -24.61 -5.66
C ASP A 292 1.70 -24.40 -4.51
N ARG A 293 2.26 -24.08 -3.34
CA ARG A 293 1.47 -23.79 -2.13
C ARG A 293 0.69 -22.48 -2.33
N VAL A 294 -0.58 -22.49 -1.94
CA VAL A 294 -1.42 -21.28 -2.06
C VAL A 294 -1.05 -20.26 -0.99
N CYS A 295 -0.79 -19.03 -1.44
CA CYS A 295 -0.46 -17.86 -0.63
C CYS A 295 -1.42 -16.71 -0.93
N TRP A 296 -1.81 -15.94 0.08
CA TRP A 296 -2.54 -14.68 -0.09
C TRP A 296 -1.62 -13.58 -0.61
N ASP A 297 -2.07 -12.69 -1.48
CA ASP A 297 -1.25 -11.56 -1.93
C ASP A 297 -1.04 -10.53 -0.80
N TYR A 298 0.04 -9.72 -0.90
CA TYR A 298 0.30 -8.57 -0.02
C TYR A 298 -0.58 -7.34 -0.30
N GLU A 299 -1.68 -7.52 -1.03
CA GLU A 299 -2.67 -6.48 -1.28
C GLU A 299 -4.08 -7.09 -1.23
N ALA A 300 -5.00 -6.34 -0.62
CA ALA A 300 -6.41 -6.66 -0.57
C ALA A 300 -7.23 -5.37 -0.60
N ALA A 301 -8.53 -5.48 -0.89
CA ALA A 301 -9.43 -4.34 -0.90
C ALA A 301 -10.70 -4.62 -0.09
N PHE A 302 -11.21 -3.57 0.57
CA PHE A 302 -12.58 -3.53 1.07
C PHE A 302 -13.45 -2.66 0.15
N PRO A 303 -14.25 -3.25 -0.76
CA PRO A 303 -15.28 -2.49 -1.45
C PRO A 303 -16.32 -1.96 -0.46
N THR A 304 -16.69 -2.77 0.53
CA THR A 304 -17.69 -2.51 1.57
C THR A 304 -17.20 -3.07 2.91
N ASP A 305 -17.84 -2.71 4.02
CA ASP A 305 -17.50 -3.24 5.35
C ASP A 305 -17.76 -4.75 5.51
N ASP A 306 -18.51 -5.36 4.60
CA ASP A 306 -18.85 -6.79 4.62
C ASP A 306 -18.16 -7.62 3.54
N ALA A 307 -17.34 -7.02 2.68
CA ALA A 307 -16.65 -7.71 1.60
C ALA A 307 -15.16 -7.39 1.57
N ILE A 308 -14.34 -8.42 1.44
CA ILE A 308 -12.92 -8.33 1.14
C ILE A 308 -12.68 -8.96 -0.24
N ILE A 309 -11.92 -8.27 -1.09
CA ILE A 309 -11.36 -8.83 -2.32
C ILE A 309 -9.89 -9.10 -2.05
N ALA A 310 -9.51 -10.37 -2.02
CA ALA A 310 -8.14 -10.81 -1.76
C ALA A 310 -7.58 -11.55 -2.97
N GLY A 311 -6.29 -11.37 -3.27
CA GLY A 311 -5.60 -12.06 -4.34
C GLY A 311 -4.87 -13.31 -3.86
N THR A 312 -4.61 -14.22 -4.78
CA THR A 312 -3.62 -15.31 -4.63
C THR A 312 -2.87 -15.48 -5.95
N GLY A 313 -1.59 -15.82 -5.86
CA GLY A 313 -0.80 -16.30 -7.00
C GLY A 313 -0.16 -15.22 -7.85
N TYR A 314 0.14 -14.04 -7.28
CA TYR A 314 0.93 -13.00 -7.96
C TYR A 314 2.30 -13.51 -8.48
N ASP A 315 2.90 -14.48 -7.81
CA ASP A 315 4.25 -15.01 -8.08
C ASP A 315 4.28 -16.34 -8.86
N THR A 316 3.15 -17.05 -8.90
CA THR A 316 3.07 -18.47 -9.30
C THR A 316 2.14 -18.72 -10.49
N GLY A 317 1.43 -17.70 -11.00
CA GLY A 317 0.59 -17.86 -12.18
C GLY A 317 -0.28 -16.66 -12.55
N ALA A 318 -1.41 -16.94 -13.19
CA ALA A 318 -2.42 -15.92 -13.48
C ALA A 318 -3.12 -15.52 -12.16
N PRO A 319 -3.26 -14.22 -11.86
CA PRO A 319 -3.81 -13.77 -10.59
C PRO A 319 -5.25 -14.26 -10.41
N ARG A 320 -5.53 -14.81 -9.24
CA ARG A 320 -6.89 -15.24 -8.85
C ARG A 320 -7.37 -14.35 -7.72
N HIS A 321 -8.48 -13.67 -7.93
CA HIS A 321 -9.11 -12.84 -6.89
C HIS A 321 -10.30 -13.56 -6.30
N TRP A 322 -10.49 -13.37 -5.00
CA TRP A 322 -11.47 -14.08 -4.20
C TRP A 322 -12.35 -13.09 -3.45
N LEU A 323 -13.65 -13.37 -3.41
CA LEU A 323 -14.57 -12.69 -2.51
C LEU A 323 -14.56 -13.40 -1.16
N VAL A 324 -14.28 -12.65 -0.10
CA VAL A 324 -14.33 -13.10 1.30
C VAL A 324 -15.39 -12.27 2.02
N ASP A 325 -16.28 -12.94 2.76
CA ASP A 325 -17.24 -12.27 3.65
C ASP A 325 -16.49 -11.76 4.87
N ALA A 326 -16.46 -10.45 5.08
CA ALA A 326 -15.69 -9.84 6.17
C ALA A 326 -16.31 -10.10 7.56
N ARG A 327 -17.62 -10.39 7.67
CA ARG A 327 -18.28 -10.62 8.96
C ARG A 327 -17.90 -11.98 9.55
N THR A 328 -17.75 -12.98 8.68
CA THR A 328 -17.44 -14.35 9.07
C THR A 328 -16.00 -14.75 8.75
N LEU A 329 -15.31 -13.95 7.94
CA LEU A 329 -14.02 -14.24 7.29
C LEU A 329 -14.04 -15.58 6.55
N THR A 330 -15.10 -15.83 5.77
CA THR A 330 -15.25 -17.05 4.98
C THR A 330 -15.16 -16.78 3.49
N LEU A 331 -14.43 -17.64 2.77
CA LEU A 331 -14.34 -17.60 1.32
C LEU A 331 -15.72 -17.83 0.69
N ARG A 332 -16.19 -16.87 -0.10
CA ARG A 332 -17.46 -16.95 -0.82
C ARG A 332 -17.30 -17.58 -2.19
N GLY A 333 -16.20 -17.26 -2.88
CA GLY A 333 -15.89 -17.79 -4.20
C GLY A 333 -14.92 -16.90 -4.99
N GLN A 334 -14.64 -17.30 -6.22
CA GLN A 334 -13.69 -16.59 -7.09
C GLN A 334 -14.39 -15.43 -7.82
N ILE A 335 -13.67 -14.32 -7.99
CA ILE A 335 -14.12 -13.22 -8.84
C ILE A 335 -13.95 -13.60 -10.31
N ALA A 336 -15.02 -13.46 -11.09
CA ALA A 336 -15.03 -13.64 -12.53
C ALA A 336 -15.02 -12.27 -13.24
N TYR A 337 -13.90 -11.93 -13.86
CA TYR A 337 -13.76 -10.70 -14.64
C TYR A 337 -14.24 -10.91 -16.09
N PRO A 338 -14.80 -9.88 -16.74
CA PRO A 338 -15.20 -9.94 -18.15
C PRO A 338 -14.02 -10.07 -19.12
N PHE A 339 -12.82 -9.74 -18.66
CA PHE A 339 -11.53 -9.94 -19.34
C PHE A 339 -10.44 -10.19 -18.28
N PRO A 340 -9.28 -10.75 -18.64
CA PRO A 340 -8.22 -11.05 -17.68
C PRO A 340 -7.82 -9.82 -16.86
N ALA A 341 -7.76 -9.98 -15.54
CA ALA A 341 -7.17 -8.99 -14.63
C ALA A 341 -5.69 -9.31 -14.43
N ALA A 342 -4.87 -8.29 -14.14
CA ALA A 342 -3.46 -8.43 -13.83
C ALA A 342 -3.13 -7.82 -12.46
N GLY A 343 -2.14 -8.42 -11.78
CA GLY A 343 -1.73 -8.00 -10.42
C GLY A 343 -2.80 -8.24 -9.37
N SER A 344 -2.51 -7.80 -8.15
CA SER A 344 -3.37 -7.95 -6.97
C SER A 344 -4.49 -6.89 -6.93
N PRO A 345 -5.59 -7.14 -6.21
CA PRO A 345 -6.70 -6.20 -6.11
C PRO A 345 -6.37 -5.09 -5.10
N ARG A 346 -6.54 -3.83 -5.51
CA ARG A 346 -6.24 -2.66 -4.66
C ARG A 346 -7.48 -1.83 -4.34
N PRO A 347 -7.55 -1.20 -3.15
CA PRO A 347 -8.65 -0.31 -2.80
C PRO A 347 -8.82 0.85 -3.80
N ALA A 348 -10.06 1.15 -4.20
CA ALA A 348 -10.39 2.29 -5.07
C ALA A 348 -11.41 3.25 -4.43
N GLY A 349 -11.87 2.94 -3.22
CA GLY A 349 -12.94 3.65 -2.53
C GLY A 349 -14.33 3.41 -3.17
N ARG A 350 -15.38 3.93 -2.51
CA ARG A 350 -16.75 4.01 -3.04
C ARG A 350 -17.35 2.69 -3.56
N GLY A 351 -17.12 1.56 -2.88
CA GLY A 351 -17.67 0.28 -3.36
C GLY A 351 -16.86 -0.36 -4.48
N THR A 352 -15.65 0.14 -4.77
CA THR A 352 -14.83 -0.32 -5.88
C THR A 352 -13.44 -0.76 -5.43
N TRP A 353 -12.84 -1.62 -6.25
CA TRP A 353 -11.41 -1.95 -6.22
C TRP A 353 -10.86 -1.77 -7.63
N TYR A 354 -9.54 -1.70 -7.77
CA TYR A 354 -8.90 -1.62 -9.06
C TYR A 354 -7.86 -2.71 -9.26
N THR A 355 -7.57 -2.97 -10.53
CA THR A 355 -6.41 -3.76 -10.99
C THR A 355 -5.67 -2.95 -12.04
N VAL A 356 -4.37 -3.16 -12.15
CA VAL A 356 -3.56 -2.53 -13.21
C VAL A 356 -3.75 -3.32 -14.51
N ALA A 357 -3.80 -2.66 -15.65
CA ALA A 357 -3.75 -3.32 -16.95
C ALA A 357 -2.42 -4.07 -17.11
N GLU A 358 -2.39 -5.17 -17.88
CA GLU A 358 -1.20 -6.00 -18.07
C GLU A 358 -0.01 -5.23 -18.66
N ASP A 359 -0.28 -4.30 -19.59
CA ASP A 359 0.71 -3.41 -20.19
C ASP A 359 1.10 -2.22 -19.30
N ARG A 360 0.49 -2.11 -18.12
CA ARG A 360 0.71 -1.09 -17.09
C ARG A 360 0.37 0.33 -17.54
N THR A 361 -0.45 0.47 -18.59
CA THR A 361 -0.84 1.78 -19.14
C THR A 361 -2.13 2.33 -18.58
N ALA A 362 -2.93 1.52 -17.87
CA ALA A 362 -4.23 1.92 -17.35
C ALA A 362 -4.60 1.18 -16.06
N LEU A 363 -5.65 1.68 -15.40
CA LEU A 363 -6.34 1.03 -14.30
C LEU A 363 -7.73 0.58 -14.75
N HIS A 364 -8.15 -0.60 -14.31
CA HIS A 364 -9.53 -1.06 -14.43
C HIS A 364 -10.19 -0.99 -13.05
N LEU A 365 -11.25 -0.18 -12.93
CA LEU A 365 -12.03 -0.05 -11.71
C LEU A 365 -13.23 -1.00 -11.78
N TRP A 366 -13.41 -1.79 -10.73
CA TRP A 366 -14.36 -2.87 -10.64
C TRP A 366 -15.32 -2.66 -9.49
N SER A 367 -16.55 -3.14 -9.63
CA SER A 367 -17.50 -3.27 -8.53
C SER A 367 -18.07 -4.67 -8.47
N LEU A 368 -18.59 -5.04 -7.30
CA LEU A 368 -19.51 -6.17 -7.20
C LEU A 368 -20.82 -5.78 -7.90
N PRO A 369 -21.59 -6.75 -8.43
CA PRO A 369 -22.95 -6.50 -8.86
C PRO A 369 -23.74 -6.02 -7.64
N GLN A 370 -24.59 -5.00 -7.82
CA GLN A 370 -25.58 -4.74 -6.78
C GLN A 370 -26.49 -5.96 -6.74
N ASP A 371 -26.59 -6.61 -5.57
CA ASP A 371 -27.66 -7.58 -5.34
C ASP A 371 -28.96 -6.87 -5.70
N GLY A 372 -29.64 -7.38 -6.73
CA GLY A 372 -30.87 -6.80 -7.23
C GLY A 372 -31.79 -6.55 -6.04
N GLY A 373 -32.10 -5.27 -5.81
CA GLY A 373 -32.93 -4.84 -4.70
C GLY A 373 -34.15 -5.74 -4.57
N THR A 374 -34.49 -6.03 -3.32
CA THR A 374 -35.72 -6.68 -2.89
C THR A 374 -36.87 -6.37 -3.84
N PRO A 375 -37.63 -7.37 -4.34
CA PRO A 375 -38.88 -7.10 -5.03
C PRO A 375 -39.71 -6.16 -4.16
N GLN A 376 -40.15 -5.05 -4.72
CA GLN A 376 -41.25 -4.31 -4.11
C GLN A 376 -42.46 -5.24 -4.13
N ASP A 377 -42.79 -5.81 -2.98
CA ASP A 377 -44.05 -6.51 -2.76
C ASP A 377 -45.20 -5.49 -2.88
N GLY A 378 -46.10 -5.76 -3.83
CA GLY A 378 -47.53 -5.45 -3.73
C GLY A 378 -47.99 -4.07 -4.16
#